data_AF-A0A7J7RP49-F1
#
_entry.id   AF-A0A7J7RP49-F1
#
_cell.length_a   1.000
_cell.length_b   1.000
_cell.length_c   1.000
_cell.angle_alpha   90.00
_cell.angle_beta   90.00
_cell.angle_gamma   90.00
#
_symmetry.space_group_name_H-M   'P 1'
#
loop_
_entity.id
_entity.type
_entity.pdbx_description
1 polymer ?
#
loop_
_entity_poly.entity_id
_entity_poly.type
_entity_poly.pdbx_seq_one_letter_code
_entity_poly.pdbx_strand_id
1 'polypeptide(L)'
;MVSDEDELNLLVIIVDTNPIWWGKQALKQSQFTLSKCIDAVMVLGNSHLFMNRSNKLAVIASHIQESRFLYPGKNGRLGDLFGDPGNPSEFNPSGSKDGKYELLTAANEVIVEEIKDLMTKSNSFFSPIIVILLFHKWS
;
A
#
# COMPACT_ATOMS: atom_id res chain seq x y z
N MET A 1 5.07 29.89 -15.47
CA MET A 1 4.75 29.50 -14.09
C MET A 1 4.45 28.02 -14.18
N VAL A 2 5.25 27.17 -13.53
CA VAL A 2 4.93 25.74 -13.42
C VAL A 2 3.73 25.68 -12.47
N SER A 3 2.65 25.04 -12.89
CA SER A 3 1.47 24.83 -12.05
C SER A 3 1.86 23.87 -10.92
N ASP A 4 1.37 24.08 -9.70
CA ASP A 4 1.58 23.12 -8.58
C ASP A 4 1.06 21.69 -8.91
N GLU A 5 0.25 21.56 -9.97
CA GLU A 5 -0.19 20.28 -10.54
C GLU A 5 0.94 19.49 -11.22
N ASP A 6 2.07 20.11 -11.54
CA ASP A 6 3.23 19.46 -12.21
C ASP A 6 4.27 18.92 -11.21
N GLU A 7 4.12 19.17 -9.91
CA GLU A 7 5.03 18.66 -8.87
C GLU A 7 4.65 17.22 -8.47
N LEU A 8 5.55 16.28 -8.75
CA LEU A 8 5.38 14.87 -8.40
C LEU A 8 5.68 14.64 -6.90
N ASN A 9 4.65 14.36 -6.11
CA ASN A 9 4.80 14.04 -4.69
C ASN A 9 4.58 12.55 -4.42
N LEU A 10 5.66 11.84 -4.06
CA LEU A 10 5.63 10.43 -3.73
C LEU A 10 5.55 10.21 -2.21
N LEU A 11 4.52 9.50 -1.75
CA LEU A 11 4.44 8.97 -0.39
C LEU A 11 4.80 7.49 -0.39
N VAL A 12 5.76 7.10 0.44
CA VAL A 12 6.13 5.69 0.67
C VAL A 12 5.78 5.30 2.10
N ILE A 13 4.94 4.28 2.25
CA ILE A 13 4.53 3.73 3.55
C ILE A 13 5.10 2.34 3.71
N ILE A 14 5.87 2.11 4.76
CA ILE A 14 6.37 0.78 5.13
C ILE A 14 5.60 0.30 6.36
N VAL A 15 4.91 -0.83 6.22
CA VAL A 15 4.06 -1.42 7.26
C VAL A 15 4.72 -2.69 7.78
N ASP A 16 4.95 -2.78 9.09
CA ASP A 16 5.37 -4.03 9.72
C ASP A 16 4.20 -5.02 9.75
N THR A 17 4.40 -6.18 9.13
CA THR A 17 3.40 -7.26 9.01
C THR A 17 3.90 -8.54 9.65
N ASN A 18 4.78 -8.43 10.66
CA ASN A 18 5.30 -9.57 11.41
C ASN A 18 4.17 -10.33 12.14
N PRO A 19 3.85 -11.56 11.71
CA PRO A 19 2.72 -12.31 12.25
C PRO A 19 2.96 -12.73 13.70
N ILE A 20 4.21 -12.81 14.15
CA ILE A 20 4.57 -13.16 15.53
C ILE A 20 4.19 -12.01 16.47
N TRP A 21 4.55 -10.78 16.12
CA TRP A 21 4.24 -9.61 16.95
C TRP A 21 2.72 -9.34 16.95
N TRP A 22 2.11 -9.33 15.76
CA TRP A 22 0.66 -9.13 15.63
C TRP A 22 -0.17 -10.25 16.27
N GLY A 23 0.30 -11.50 16.22
CA GLY A 23 -0.32 -12.62 16.92
C GLY A 23 -0.26 -12.47 18.44
N LYS A 24 0.90 -12.08 19.00
CA LYS A 24 1.02 -11.76 20.44
C LYS A 24 0.11 -10.61 20.85
N GLN A 25 -0.01 -9.59 20.01
CA GLN A 25 -0.85 -8.43 20.27
C GLN A 25 -2.35 -8.79 20.25
N ALA A 26 -2.76 -9.69 19.36
CA ALA A 26 -4.13 -10.22 19.32
C ALA A 26 -4.47 -11.03 20.58
N LEU A 27 -3.53 -11.84 21.10
CA LEU A 27 -3.72 -12.60 22.34
C LEU A 27 -3.88 -11.72 23.58
N LYS A 28 -3.25 -10.54 23.59
CA LYS A 28 -3.42 -9.54 24.65
C LYS A 28 -4.76 -8.80 24.58
N GLN A 29 -5.67 -9.19 23.68
CA GLN A 29 -6.93 -8.52 23.39
C GLN A 29 -6.74 -7.02 23.14
N SER A 30 -5.65 -6.66 22.46
CA SER A 30 -5.39 -5.26 22.14
C SER A 30 -6.54 -4.71 21.30
N GLN A 31 -6.95 -3.48 21.61
CA GLN A 31 -7.89 -2.75 20.77
C GLN A 31 -7.30 -2.43 19.39
N PHE A 32 -5.98 -2.52 19.22
CA PHE A 32 -5.29 -2.25 17.96
C PHE A 32 -4.79 -3.55 17.32
N THR A 33 -5.34 -3.86 16.15
CA THR A 33 -5.05 -5.08 15.38
C THR A 33 -4.40 -4.74 14.05
N LEU A 34 -3.80 -5.73 13.39
CA LEU A 34 -3.23 -5.54 12.05
C LEU A 34 -4.29 -5.02 11.06
N SER A 35 -5.52 -5.53 11.12
CA SER A 35 -6.62 -5.05 10.28
C SER A 35 -6.84 -3.55 10.45
N LYS A 36 -6.95 -3.07 11.69
CA LYS A 36 -7.14 -1.63 11.98
C LYS A 36 -5.95 -0.79 11.53
N CYS A 37 -4.74 -1.35 11.63
CA CYS A 37 -3.53 -0.70 11.13
C CYS A 37 -3.58 -0.54 9.60
N ILE A 38 -3.96 -1.59 8.87
CA ILE A 38 -4.11 -1.55 7.42
C ILE A 38 -5.23 -0.59 6.99
N ASP A 39 -6.36 -0.56 7.71
CA ASP A 39 -7.44 0.41 7.48
C ASP A 39 -6.93 1.85 7.59
N ALA A 40 -6.15 2.15 8.63
CA ALA A 40 -5.55 3.47 8.81
C ALA A 40 -4.53 3.81 7.70
N VAL A 41 -3.74 2.83 7.24
CA VAL A 41 -2.81 2.98 6.12
C VAL A 41 -3.55 3.29 4.81
N MET A 42 -4.66 2.60 4.53
CA MET A 42 -5.49 2.88 3.37
C MET A 42 -6.07 4.29 3.42
N VAL A 43 -6.58 4.73 4.58
CA VAL A 43 -7.09 6.09 4.75
C VAL A 43 -5.98 7.15 4.55
N LEU A 44 -4.77 6.89 5.07
CA LEU A 44 -3.62 7.77 4.88
C LEU A 44 -3.16 7.83 3.40
N GLY A 45 -3.07 6.68 2.73
CA GLY A 45 -2.71 6.62 1.32
C GLY A 45 -3.74 7.34 0.45
N ASN A 46 -5.02 7.11 0.70
CA ASN A 46 -6.12 7.73 -0.03
C ASN A 46 -6.17 9.24 0.21
N SER A 47 -5.90 9.73 1.42
CA SER A 47 -5.85 11.17 1.68
C SER A 47 -4.70 11.84 0.92
N HIS A 48 -3.53 11.20 0.83
CA HIS A 48 -2.41 11.68 0.01
C HIS A 48 -2.80 11.75 -1.47
N LEU A 49 -3.41 10.69 -2.02
CA LEU A 49 -3.85 10.66 -3.42
C LEU A 49 -4.98 11.66 -3.71
N PHE A 50 -5.78 12.02 -2.71
CA PHE A 50 -6.86 13.00 -2.86
C PHE A 50 -6.36 14.44 -2.94
N MET A 51 -5.19 14.76 -2.38
CA MET A 51 -4.65 16.11 -2.34
C MET A 51 -4.26 16.64 -3.72
N ASN A 52 -3.68 15.80 -4.58
CA ASN A 52 -3.25 16.19 -5.93
C ASN A 52 -3.20 14.95 -6.85
N ARG A 53 -3.64 15.08 -8.11
CA ARG A 53 -3.64 13.98 -9.10
C ARG A 53 -2.24 13.48 -9.46
N SER A 54 -1.23 14.33 -9.31
CA SER A 54 0.17 13.99 -9.56
C SER A 54 0.83 13.24 -8.39
N ASN A 55 0.12 13.11 -7.26
CA ASN A 55 0.60 12.37 -6.11
C ASN A 55 0.68 10.87 -6.43
N LYS A 56 1.79 10.26 -6.02
CA LYS A 56 2.04 8.83 -6.14
C LYS A 56 2.14 8.21 -4.76
N LEU A 57 1.75 6.94 -4.67
CA LEU A 57 1.76 6.17 -3.43
C LEU A 57 2.51 4.85 -3.67
N ALA A 58 3.32 4.45 -2.69
CA ALA A 58 3.86 3.10 -2.60
C ALA A 58 3.62 2.58 -1.18
N VAL A 59 3.02 1.39 -1.05
CA VAL A 59 2.82 0.74 0.24
C VAL A 59 3.56 -0.58 0.23
N ILE A 60 4.45 -0.78 1.20
CA ILE A 60 5.34 -1.94 1.30
C ILE A 60 5.10 -2.63 2.64
N ALA A 61 4.78 -3.91 2.59
CA ALA A 61 4.77 -4.78 3.77
C ALA A 61 6.18 -5.27 4.05
N SER A 62 6.64 -5.06 5.28
CA SER A 62 7.80 -5.74 5.86
C SER A 62 7.30 -6.98 6.58
N HIS A 63 7.44 -8.15 5.95
CA HIS A 63 7.07 -9.44 6.55
C HIS A 63 8.31 -10.22 6.96
N ILE A 64 8.12 -11.28 7.75
CA ILE A 64 9.24 -12.10 8.26
C ILE A 64 9.98 -12.86 7.16
N GLN A 65 9.33 -13.16 6.03
CA GLN A 65 9.88 -13.97 4.93
C GLN A 65 10.28 -13.15 3.70
N GLU A 66 9.66 -11.99 3.50
CA GLU A 66 9.94 -11.10 2.37
C GLU A 66 9.44 -9.69 2.68
N SER A 67 9.95 -8.69 1.95
CA SER A 67 9.27 -7.40 1.83
C SER A 67 8.52 -7.36 0.51
N ARG A 68 7.28 -6.87 0.52
CA ARG A 68 6.41 -6.91 -0.67
C ARG A 68 5.65 -5.60 -0.85
N PHE A 69 5.53 -5.14 -2.08
CA PHE A 69 4.58 -4.08 -2.43
C PHE A 69 3.15 -4.56 -2.21
N LEU A 70 2.45 -3.94 -1.27
CA LEU A 70 0.99 -4.02 -1.14
C LEU A 70 0.31 -3.14 -2.17
N TYR A 71 0.93 -2.01 -2.54
CA TYR A 71 0.50 -1.13 -3.61
C TYR A 71 1.74 -0.61 -4.36
N PRO A 72 1.78 -0.65 -5.70
CA PRO A 72 0.71 -1.03 -6.65
C PRO A 72 0.47 -2.54 -6.81
N GLY A 73 1.10 -3.38 -5.97
CA GLY A 73 0.98 -4.85 -6.00
C GLY A 73 2.01 -5.54 -6.91
N LYS A 74 2.16 -6.87 -6.78
CA LYS A 74 3.17 -7.68 -7.53
C LYS A 74 2.88 -7.84 -9.02
N ASN A 75 1.63 -7.64 -9.45
CA ASN A 75 1.16 -8.10 -10.76
C ASN A 75 1.08 -7.00 -11.83
N GLY A 76 1.50 -5.76 -11.55
CA GLY A 76 1.43 -4.68 -12.54
C GLY A 76 0.02 -4.36 -13.06
N ARG A 77 -1.05 -4.99 -12.54
CA ARG A 77 -2.45 -4.75 -12.92
C ARG A 77 -2.86 -3.28 -12.80
N LEU A 78 -2.12 -2.52 -12.00
CA LEU A 78 -2.29 -1.09 -11.81
C LEU A 78 -1.20 -0.24 -12.50
N GLY A 79 -0.12 -0.84 -12.99
CA GLY A 79 0.89 -0.15 -13.81
C GLY A 79 0.26 0.37 -15.10
N ASP A 80 -0.65 -0.42 -15.69
CA ASP A 80 -1.45 -0.02 -16.84
C ASP A 80 -2.47 1.10 -16.51
N LEU A 81 -2.86 1.25 -15.23
CA LEU A 81 -3.81 2.27 -14.78
C LEU A 81 -3.14 3.61 -14.42
N PHE A 82 -1.83 3.62 -14.14
CA PHE A 82 -1.11 4.80 -13.67
C PHE A 82 0.12 5.19 -14.50
N GLY A 83 0.41 4.52 -15.64
CA GLY A 83 1.52 4.94 -16.50
C GLY A 83 1.72 4.19 -17.82
N ASP A 84 1.07 4.68 -18.88
CA ASP A 84 1.80 5.07 -20.10
C ASP A 84 1.34 6.50 -20.49
N PRO A 85 2.23 7.51 -20.49
CA PRO A 85 1.90 8.86 -20.98
C PRO A 85 1.56 8.89 -22.48
N GLY A 86 1.85 7.81 -23.22
CA GLY A 86 1.70 7.72 -24.67
C GLY A 86 0.51 6.91 -25.19
N ASN A 87 -0.24 6.21 -24.33
CA ASN A 87 -1.35 5.38 -24.79
C ASN A 87 -2.49 5.34 -23.76
N PRO A 88 -3.58 6.11 -23.95
CA PRO A 88 -4.72 6.04 -23.06
C PRO A 88 -5.43 4.70 -23.30
N SER A 89 -5.16 3.71 -22.46
CA SER A 89 -6.00 2.52 -22.41
C SER A 89 -7.40 2.95 -21.94
N GLU A 90 -8.34 2.94 -22.89
CA GLU A 90 -9.75 3.24 -22.68
C GLU A 90 -10.38 2.20 -21.75
N PHE A 91 -10.23 2.37 -20.43
CA PHE A 91 -11.13 1.74 -19.48
C PHE A 91 -12.34 2.67 -19.33
N ASN A 92 -13.43 2.35 -20.02
CA ASN A 92 -14.74 2.96 -19.84
C ASN A 92 -15.60 2.09 -18.89
N PRO A 93 -15.55 2.30 -17.56
CA PRO A 93 -16.66 1.94 -16.70
C PRO A 93 -17.62 3.13 -16.69
N SER A 94 -18.66 3.02 -17.51
CA SER A 94 -19.75 4.00 -17.57
C SER A 94 -20.36 4.23 -16.18
N GLY A 95 -20.30 5.47 -15.67
CA GLY A 95 -21.36 5.94 -14.76
C GLY A 95 -21.05 6.89 -13.61
N SER A 96 -19.96 7.66 -13.55
CA SER A 96 -19.91 8.82 -12.63
C SER A 96 -18.84 9.84 -13.01
N LYS A 97 -19.12 11.13 -12.82
CA LYS A 97 -18.27 12.28 -13.19
C LYS A 97 -16.97 12.45 -12.36
N ASP A 98 -16.52 11.44 -11.60
CA ASP A 98 -15.27 11.54 -10.82
C ASP A 98 -14.65 10.17 -10.50
N GLY A 99 -14.34 9.34 -11.52
CA GLY A 99 -13.76 7.97 -11.41
C GLY A 99 -12.52 7.79 -10.51
N LYS A 100 -12.06 8.85 -9.84
CA LYS A 100 -11.08 8.83 -8.75
C LYS A 100 -11.44 7.86 -7.63
N TYR A 101 -12.70 7.80 -7.19
CA TYR A 101 -13.11 6.91 -6.09
C TYR A 101 -13.00 5.42 -6.48
N GLU A 102 -13.19 5.10 -7.76
CA GLU A 102 -13.01 3.75 -8.28
C GLU A 102 -11.54 3.35 -8.22
N LEU A 103 -10.62 4.26 -8.57
CA LEU A 103 -9.18 4.03 -8.46
C LEU A 103 -8.72 3.82 -7.01
N LEU A 104 -9.25 4.59 -6.06
CA LEU A 104 -8.94 4.40 -4.64
C LEU A 104 -9.52 3.08 -4.10
N THR A 105 -10.70 2.68 -4.57
CA THR A 105 -11.30 1.39 -4.22
C THR A 105 -10.44 0.24 -4.75
N ALA A 106 -10.02 0.30 -6.02
CA ALA A 106 -9.12 -0.68 -6.61
C ALA A 106 -7.78 -0.75 -5.86
N ALA A 107 -7.21 0.39 -5.45
CA ALA A 107 -6.01 0.44 -4.64
C ALA A 107 -6.19 -0.29 -3.30
N ASN A 108 -7.29 -0.02 -2.60
CA ASN A 108 -7.62 -0.67 -1.33
C ASN A 108 -7.80 -2.19 -1.50
N GLU A 109 -8.48 -2.63 -2.55
CA GLU A 109 -8.68 -4.05 -2.86
C GLU A 109 -7.34 -4.77 -3.09
N VAL A 110 -6.43 -4.16 -3.85
CA VAL A 110 -5.08 -4.71 -4.09
C VAL A 110 -4.30 -4.81 -2.78
N ILE A 111 -4.32 -3.77 -1.93
CA ILE A 111 -3.66 -3.80 -0.62
C ILE A 111 -4.20 -4.95 0.25
N VAL A 112 -5.53 -5.12 0.27
CA VAL A 112 -6.21 -6.18 1.03
C VAL A 112 -5.91 -7.57 0.47
N GLU A 113 -5.84 -7.72 -0.84
CA GLU A 113 -5.47 -8.98 -1.50
C GLU A 113 -4.02 -9.36 -1.17
N GLU A 114 -3.08 -8.42 -1.34
CA GLU A 114 -1.67 -8.65 -1.09
C GLU A 114 -1.38 -8.96 0.38
N ILE A 115 -2.00 -8.26 1.32
CA ILE A 115 -1.81 -8.55 2.74
C ILE A 115 -2.39 -9.91 3.12
N LYS A 116 -3.54 -10.30 2.56
CA LYS A 116 -4.13 -11.63 2.80
C LYS A 116 -3.22 -12.73 2.25
N ASP A 117 -2.75 -12.60 1.02
CA ASP A 117 -1.81 -13.55 0.40
C ASP A 117 -0.51 -13.65 1.19
N LEU A 118 0.02 -12.51 1.66
CA LEU A 118 1.24 -12.49 2.48
C LEU A 118 1.06 -13.18 3.82
N MET A 119 -0.12 -13.05 4.45
CA MET A 119 -0.41 -13.65 5.77
C MET A 119 -0.75 -15.15 5.71
N THR A 120 -1.20 -15.67 4.56
CA THR A 120 -1.49 -17.11 4.39
C THR A 120 -0.27 -17.91 3.89
N LYS A 121 0.72 -17.24 3.31
CA LYS A 121 1.98 -17.84 2.85
C LYS A 121 2.80 -18.32 4.05
N SER A 122 2.65 -19.59 4.39
CA SER A 122 3.33 -20.24 5.51
C SER A 122 4.15 -21.42 4.99
N ASN A 123 5.38 -21.16 4.55
CA ASN A 123 6.37 -22.21 4.35
C ASN A 123 7.42 -22.15 5.46
N SER A 124 7.70 -23.32 6.02
CA SER A 124 8.73 -23.61 7.00
C SER A 124 10.10 -23.22 6.46
N PHE A 125 10.64 -22.07 6.89
CA PHE A 125 12.05 -21.85 7.22
C PHE A 125 12.19 -20.38 7.68
N PHE A 126 12.63 -20.17 8.92
CA PHE A 126 12.94 -18.84 9.45
C PHE A 126 14.26 -18.37 8.86
N SER A 127 14.22 -17.51 7.83
CA SER A 127 15.35 -16.62 7.56
C SER A 127 15.12 -15.32 8.32
N PRO A 128 16.06 -14.88 9.17
CA PRO A 128 15.99 -13.54 9.74
C PRO A 128 16.23 -12.55 8.61
N ILE A 129 15.17 -11.93 8.10
CA ILE A 129 15.33 -10.71 7.32
C ILE A 129 15.81 -9.64 8.29
N ILE A 130 17.09 -9.30 8.19
CA ILE A 130 17.60 -8.04 8.71
C ILE A 130 16.99 -6.95 7.83
N VAL A 131 15.86 -6.39 8.24
CA VAL A 131 15.42 -5.10 7.73
C VAL A 131 16.34 -4.08 8.40
N ILE A 132 17.36 -3.62 7.67
CA ILE A 132 18.10 -2.42 8.06
C ILE A 132 17.13 -1.25 7.88
N LEU A 133 16.29 -1.01 8.89
CA LEU A 133 15.68 0.29 9.05
C LEU A 133 16.78 1.23 9.53
N LEU A 134 17.29 2.09 8.64
CA LEU A 134 17.97 3.32 9.05
C LEU A 134 16.95 4.23 9.74
N PHE A 135 16.52 3.86 10.96
CA PHE A 135 15.96 4.82 11.90
C PHE A 135 17.16 5.57 12.48
N HIS A 136 17.52 6.67 11.84
CA HIS A 136 18.32 7.69 12.49
C HIS A 136 17.45 8.29 13.60
N LYS A 137 17.56 7.66 14.78
CA LYS A 137 17.37 8.18 16.13
C LYS A 137 16.73 9.59 16.17
N TRP A 138 15.42 9.64 16.42
CA TRP A 138 14.85 10.81 17.09
C TRP A 138 15.09 10.63 18.58
N SER A 139 15.91 11.53 19.11
CA SER A 139 16.26 11.69 20.52
C SER A 139 15.13 12.33 21.31
#